data_AF-A0A423JSD1-F1
#
_entry.id   AF-A0A423JSD1-F1
#
_cell.length_a   1.000
_cell.length_b   1.000
_cell.length_c   1.000
_cell.angle_alpha   90.00
_cell.angle_beta   90.00
_cell.angle_gamma   90.00
#
_symmetry.space_group_name_H-M   'P 1'
#
loop_
_entity.id
_entity.type
_entity.pdbx_description
1 polymer ?
#
loop_
_entity_poly.entity_id
_entity_poly.type
_entity_poly.pdbx_seq_one_letter_code
_entity_poly.pdbx_strand_id
1 'polypeptide(L)'
;MHSNQAVSQALQIRFAAFERHDKDDYESEDIAHGAALLALDVGIITNDSLLIAQAQEVLASINRSRQLEDEQDAQCMADSYAAMDASQEKHKQAFAMVKELVGKEFHDPRWSALIEIYQEAFPTFLVRDSVYARIGPKQAANRLRHELVKLVKNKRLDRAPTLGEVHALLPGAKALLESRTVDYLERALPGFDFRGHPILSPNKVPGTL
;
A
#
# COMPACT_ATOMS: atom_id res chain seq x y z
N MET A 1 52.35 16.23 -35.62
CA MET A 1 52.32 14.86 -35.04
C MET A 1 52.19 14.84 -33.51
N HIS A 2 52.55 15.88 -32.75
CA HIS A 2 52.43 15.87 -31.28
C HIS A 2 51.02 16.13 -30.71
N SER A 3 50.11 16.77 -31.47
CA SER A 3 48.77 17.15 -30.99
C SER A 3 47.83 15.96 -30.80
N ASN A 4 47.76 15.04 -31.77
CA ASN A 4 46.88 13.86 -31.70
C ASN A 4 47.30 12.90 -30.59
N GLN A 5 48.60 12.85 -30.30
CA GLN A 5 49.14 12.05 -29.21
C GLN A 5 48.71 12.59 -27.82
N ALA A 6 48.62 13.91 -27.68
CA ALA A 6 48.10 14.54 -26.47
C ALA A 6 46.59 14.31 -26.30
N VAL A 7 45.81 14.37 -27.40
CA VAL A 7 44.37 14.06 -27.37
C VAL A 7 44.12 12.60 -27.02
N SER A 8 44.89 11.67 -27.60
CA SER A 8 44.85 10.24 -27.27
C SER A 8 45.17 9.97 -25.80
N GLN A 9 46.23 10.59 -25.26
CA GLN A 9 46.57 10.47 -23.84
C GLN A 9 45.50 11.04 -22.92
N ALA A 10 44.95 12.21 -23.25
CA ALA A 10 43.88 12.82 -22.48
C ALA A 10 42.63 11.94 -22.46
N LEU A 11 42.24 11.37 -23.61
CA LEU A 11 41.13 10.44 -23.73
C LEU A 11 41.35 9.20 -22.85
N GLN A 12 42.54 8.59 -22.91
CA GLN A 12 42.87 7.41 -22.11
C GLN A 12 42.85 7.70 -20.60
N ILE A 13 43.32 8.88 -20.17
CA ILE A 13 43.26 9.29 -18.76
C ILE A 13 41.81 9.43 -18.29
N ARG A 14 40.94 10.07 -19.10
CA ARG A 14 39.52 10.22 -18.78
C ARG A 14 38.78 8.89 -18.79
N PHE A 15 39.09 8.02 -19.74
CA PHE A 15 38.50 6.70 -19.81
C PHE A 15 38.92 5.82 -18.62
N ALA A 16 40.20 5.83 -18.25
CA ALA A 16 40.67 5.11 -17.07
C ALA A 16 40.07 5.66 -15.76
N ALA A 17 39.74 6.95 -15.70
CA ALA A 17 39.02 7.53 -14.57
C ALA A 17 37.58 7.02 -14.50
N PHE A 18 36.89 6.97 -15.64
CA PHE A 18 35.55 6.36 -15.77
C PHE A 18 35.55 4.88 -15.36
N GLU A 19 36.47 4.06 -15.89
CA GLU A 19 36.53 2.62 -15.60
C GLU A 19 36.83 2.30 -14.12
N ARG A 20 37.48 3.21 -13.39
CA ARG A 20 37.87 2.97 -11.99
C ARG A 20 36.76 3.23 -10.98
N HIS A 21 35.65 3.87 -11.36
CA HIS A 21 34.49 4.16 -10.50
C HIS A 21 34.86 4.42 -9.02
N ASP A 22 35.39 5.61 -8.71
CA ASP A 22 35.20 6.13 -7.35
C ASP A 22 33.74 6.61 -7.27
N LYS A 23 33.01 6.03 -6.33
CA LYS A 23 31.54 5.85 -6.30
C LYS A 23 30.64 7.10 -6.39
N ASP A 24 31.17 8.30 -6.57
CA ASP A 24 30.39 9.54 -6.44
C ASP A 24 30.55 10.54 -7.61
N ASP A 25 31.25 10.19 -8.69
CA ASP A 25 31.57 11.19 -9.73
C ASP A 25 30.77 10.96 -11.03
N TYR A 26 29.47 11.31 -11.01
CA TYR A 26 28.63 11.40 -12.24
C TYR A 26 29.28 12.29 -13.31
N GLU A 27 30.10 13.26 -12.90
CA GLU A 27 30.87 14.10 -13.83
C GLU A 27 31.90 13.28 -14.63
N SER A 28 32.40 12.16 -14.10
CA SER A 28 33.45 11.37 -14.76
C SER A 28 32.97 10.68 -16.05
N GLU A 29 31.72 10.20 -16.07
CA GLU A 29 31.12 9.61 -17.27
C GLU A 29 30.85 10.66 -18.35
N ASP A 30 30.23 11.78 -17.98
CA ASP A 30 29.94 12.87 -18.92
C ASP A 30 31.23 13.49 -19.48
N ILE A 31 32.28 13.60 -18.66
CA ILE A 31 33.60 14.05 -19.09
C ILE A 31 34.26 13.02 -20.03
N ALA A 32 34.17 11.73 -19.74
CA ALA A 32 34.72 10.68 -20.62
C ALA A 32 33.96 10.60 -21.96
N HIS A 33 32.64 10.72 -21.92
CA HIS A 33 31.78 10.76 -23.09
C HIS A 33 32.08 11.99 -23.96
N GLY A 34 32.15 13.18 -23.35
CA GLY A 34 32.51 14.41 -24.04
C GLY A 34 33.93 14.37 -24.63
N ALA A 35 34.89 13.82 -23.90
CA ALA A 35 36.25 13.63 -24.39
C ALA A 35 36.32 12.64 -25.58
N ALA A 36 35.52 11.58 -25.55
CA ALA A 36 35.44 10.61 -26.63
C ALA A 36 34.82 11.20 -27.90
N LEU A 37 33.73 11.98 -27.77
CA LEU A 37 33.14 12.70 -28.90
C LEU A 37 34.13 13.69 -29.54
N LEU A 38 34.84 14.48 -28.71
CA LEU A 38 35.87 15.40 -29.19
C LEU A 38 37.01 14.66 -29.90
N ALA A 39 37.50 13.56 -29.33
CA ALA A 39 38.56 12.75 -29.92
C ALA A 39 38.13 12.11 -31.25
N LEU A 40 36.86 11.70 -31.35
CA LEU A 40 36.28 11.19 -32.60
C LEU A 40 36.27 12.26 -33.69
N ASP A 41 35.80 13.47 -33.38
CA ASP A 41 35.75 14.59 -34.32
C ASP A 41 37.16 15.00 -34.80
N VAL A 42 38.11 15.10 -33.87
CA VAL A 42 39.52 15.40 -34.20
C VAL A 42 40.14 14.29 -35.04
N GLY A 43 39.85 13.03 -34.72
CA GLY A 43 40.29 11.86 -35.48
C GLY A 43 39.76 11.88 -36.91
N ILE A 44 38.50 12.25 -37.12
CA ILE A 44 37.90 12.39 -38.45
C ILE A 44 38.55 13.53 -39.24
N ILE A 45 38.70 14.72 -38.64
CA ILE A 45 39.30 15.90 -39.30
C ILE A 45 40.76 15.63 -39.70
N THR A 46 41.51 14.92 -38.85
CA THR A 46 42.92 14.62 -39.09
C THR A 46 43.17 13.29 -39.80
N ASN A 47 42.11 12.54 -40.11
CA ASN A 47 42.14 11.19 -40.69
C ASN A 47 43.03 10.21 -39.88
N ASP A 48 42.96 10.30 -38.56
CA ASP A 48 43.72 9.48 -37.61
C ASP A 48 42.88 8.28 -37.16
N SER A 49 43.08 7.15 -37.82
CA SER A 49 42.31 5.92 -37.58
C SER A 49 42.49 5.35 -36.18
N LEU A 50 43.64 5.57 -35.54
CA LEU A 50 43.91 5.11 -34.19
C LEU A 50 43.07 5.90 -33.17
N LEU A 51 43.03 7.22 -33.32
CA LEU A 51 42.26 8.09 -32.44
C LEU A 51 40.75 7.84 -32.58
N ILE A 52 40.27 7.60 -33.80
CA ILE A 52 38.88 7.21 -34.08
C ILE A 52 38.53 5.90 -33.37
N ALA A 53 39.37 4.88 -33.49
CA ALA A 53 39.13 3.57 -32.87
C ALA A 53 39.09 3.66 -31.34
N GLN A 54 40.00 4.43 -30.74
CA GLN A 54 40.01 4.66 -29.28
C GLN A 54 38.74 5.37 -28.81
N ALA A 55 38.32 6.43 -29.51
CA ALA A 55 37.09 7.14 -29.17
C ALA A 55 35.85 6.25 -29.25
N GLN A 56 35.75 5.39 -30.28
CA GLN A 56 34.66 4.43 -30.44
C GLN A 56 34.64 3.38 -29.32
N GLU A 57 35.80 2.91 -28.88
CA GLU A 57 35.92 1.98 -27.76
C GLU A 57 35.39 2.58 -26.45
N VAL A 58 35.76 3.84 -26.15
CA VAL A 58 35.27 4.56 -24.97
C VAL A 58 33.75 4.72 -25.03
N LEU A 59 33.20 5.18 -26.14
CA LEU A 59 31.75 5.33 -26.32
C LEU A 59 31.01 4.00 -26.18
N ALA A 60 31.57 2.92 -26.74
CA ALA A 60 30.98 1.58 -26.62
C ALA A 60 31.05 1.03 -25.19
N SER A 61 32.06 1.42 -24.41
CA SER A 61 32.15 1.06 -22.99
C SER A 61 31.09 1.80 -22.16
N ILE A 62 30.97 3.12 -22.34
CA ILE A 62 29.96 3.95 -21.65
C ILE A 62 28.54 3.46 -21.95
N ASN A 63 28.23 3.18 -23.21
CA ASN A 63 26.91 2.66 -23.59
C ASN A 63 26.59 1.30 -22.96
N ARG A 64 27.59 0.41 -22.81
CA ARG A 64 27.41 -0.87 -22.12
C ARG A 64 27.16 -0.68 -20.63
N SER A 65 27.88 0.24 -19.98
CA SER A 65 27.64 0.57 -18.56
C SER A 65 26.23 1.11 -18.35
N ARG A 66 25.77 2.07 -19.17
CA ARG A 66 24.39 2.60 -19.12
C ARG A 66 23.34 1.51 -19.30
N GLN A 67 23.53 0.62 -20.27
CA GLN A 67 22.61 -0.50 -20.49
C GLN A 67 22.55 -1.45 -19.27
N LEU A 68 23.69 -1.72 -18.64
CA LEU A 68 23.74 -2.54 -17.43
C LEU A 68 23.04 -1.86 -16.24
N GLU A 69 23.19 -0.55 -16.09
CA GLU A 69 22.46 0.23 -15.07
C GLU A 69 20.96 0.22 -15.33
N ASP A 70 20.52 0.48 -16.57
CA ASP A 70 19.12 0.42 -16.98
C ASP A 70 18.51 -0.98 -16.70
N GLU A 71 19.26 -2.05 -17.00
CA GLU A 71 18.85 -3.44 -16.71
C GLU A 71 18.76 -3.71 -15.21
N GLN A 72 19.70 -3.22 -14.41
CA GLN A 72 19.69 -3.36 -12.96
C GLN A 72 18.53 -2.59 -12.31
N ASP A 73 18.27 -1.36 -12.76
CA ASP A 73 17.17 -0.54 -12.31
C ASP A 73 15.83 -1.16 -12.69
N ALA A 74 15.70 -1.66 -13.93
CA ALA A 74 14.52 -2.38 -14.37
C ALA A 74 14.26 -3.64 -13.53
N GLN A 75 15.31 -4.41 -13.20
CA GLN A 75 15.21 -5.58 -12.34
C GLN A 75 14.82 -5.20 -10.91
N CYS A 76 15.44 -4.16 -10.32
CA CYS A 76 15.12 -3.67 -8.98
C CYS A 76 13.66 -3.19 -8.91
N MET A 77 13.18 -2.48 -9.93
CA MET A 77 11.80 -2.05 -10.03
C MET A 77 10.84 -3.24 -10.16
N ALA A 78 11.17 -4.24 -10.98
CA ALA A 78 10.38 -5.46 -11.11
C ALA A 78 10.26 -6.22 -9.78
N ASP A 79 11.36 -6.37 -9.04
CA ASP A 79 11.39 -7.03 -7.74
C ASP A 79 10.56 -6.26 -6.69
N SER A 80 10.65 -4.93 -6.71
CA SER A 80 9.84 -4.06 -5.86
C SER A 80 8.33 -4.20 -6.14
N TYR A 81 7.94 -4.22 -7.42
CA TYR A 81 6.55 -4.44 -7.81
C TYR A 81 6.06 -5.84 -7.43
N ALA A 82 6.87 -6.88 -7.64
CA ALA A 82 6.52 -8.25 -7.26
C ALA A 82 6.30 -8.38 -5.74
N ALA A 83 7.14 -7.75 -4.92
CA ALA A 83 6.97 -7.71 -3.48
C ALA A 83 5.69 -6.97 -3.05
N MET A 84 5.38 -5.85 -3.71
CA MET A 84 4.15 -5.09 -3.48
C MET A 84 2.91 -5.92 -3.84
N ASP A 85 2.90 -6.58 -5.00
CA ASP A 85 1.81 -7.43 -5.46
C ASP A 85 1.57 -8.60 -4.50
N ALA A 86 2.64 -9.27 -4.05
CA ALA A 86 2.55 -10.34 -3.07
C ALA A 86 1.95 -9.86 -1.73
N SER A 87 2.27 -8.64 -1.31
CA SER A 87 1.70 -8.03 -0.10
C SER A 87 0.22 -7.69 -0.28
N GLN A 88 -0.15 -7.11 -1.43
CA GLN A 88 -1.53 -6.78 -1.75
C GLN A 88 -2.42 -8.02 -1.88
N GLU A 89 -1.89 -9.11 -2.42
CA GLU A 89 -2.63 -10.36 -2.60
C GLU A 89 -3.09 -10.95 -1.26
N LYS A 90 -2.23 -10.92 -0.23
CA LYS A 90 -2.60 -11.31 1.14
C LYS A 90 -3.76 -10.47 1.68
N HIS A 91 -3.77 -9.17 1.38
CA HIS A 91 -4.84 -8.26 1.81
C HIS A 91 -6.14 -8.51 1.05
N LYS A 92 -6.07 -8.80 -0.25
CA LYS A 92 -7.23 -9.15 -1.08
C LYS A 92 -7.89 -10.44 -0.57
N GLN A 93 -7.10 -11.46 -0.27
CA GLN A 93 -7.59 -12.72 0.27
C GLN A 93 -8.28 -12.53 1.64
N ALA A 94 -7.64 -11.79 2.55
CA ALA A 94 -8.24 -11.46 3.85
C ALA A 94 -9.58 -10.71 3.70
N PHE A 95 -9.64 -9.73 2.80
CA PHE A 95 -10.86 -8.97 2.54
C PHE A 95 -11.97 -9.84 1.92
N ALA A 96 -11.61 -10.72 0.98
CA ALA A 96 -12.56 -11.66 0.38
C ALA A 96 -13.18 -12.59 1.44
N MET A 97 -12.35 -13.17 2.32
CA MET A 97 -12.82 -14.02 3.42
C MET A 97 -13.75 -13.27 4.38
N VAL A 98 -13.40 -12.03 4.75
CA VAL A 98 -14.26 -11.20 5.62
C VAL A 98 -15.59 -10.89 4.94
N LYS A 99 -15.57 -10.60 3.63
CA LYS A 99 -16.78 -10.32 2.85
C LYS A 99 -17.68 -11.55 2.73
N GLU A 100 -17.10 -12.73 2.54
CA GLU A 100 -17.81 -14.00 2.50
C GLU A 100 -18.45 -14.31 3.86
N LEU A 101 -17.70 -14.15 4.94
CA LEU A 101 -18.16 -14.42 6.31
C LEU A 101 -19.33 -13.50 6.74
N VAL A 102 -19.20 -12.20 6.50
CA VAL A 102 -20.22 -11.22 6.93
C VAL A 102 -21.40 -11.16 5.95
N GLY A 103 -21.15 -11.41 4.67
CA GLY A 103 -22.13 -11.23 3.62
C GLY A 103 -22.45 -9.77 3.30
N LYS A 104 -23.56 -9.57 2.58
CA LYS A 104 -24.01 -8.26 2.11
C LYS A 104 -24.72 -7.45 3.19
N GLU A 105 -25.44 -8.12 4.08
CA GLU A 105 -26.30 -7.52 5.09
C GLU A 105 -26.14 -8.24 6.42
N PHE A 106 -26.09 -7.48 7.51
CA PHE A 106 -25.97 -7.99 8.87
C PHE A 106 -27.16 -7.49 9.65
N HIS A 107 -28.04 -8.41 10.02
CA HIS A 107 -29.27 -8.11 10.72
C HIS A 107 -29.07 -8.33 12.21
N ASP A 108 -29.27 -7.29 13.00
CA ASP A 108 -29.31 -7.37 14.45
C ASP A 108 -30.64 -6.76 14.91
N PRO A 109 -31.63 -7.58 15.29
CA PRO A 109 -32.98 -7.12 15.62
C PRO A 109 -33.01 -6.23 16.86
N ARG A 110 -31.96 -6.27 17.69
CA ARG A 110 -31.83 -5.43 18.89
C ARG A 110 -31.87 -3.94 18.56
N TRP A 111 -31.36 -3.56 17.38
CA TRP A 111 -31.33 -2.15 16.97
C TRP A 111 -32.71 -1.59 16.68
N SER A 112 -33.57 -2.35 15.99
CA SER A 112 -34.95 -1.93 15.74
C SER A 112 -35.73 -1.85 17.03
N ALA A 113 -35.61 -2.87 17.90
CA ALA A 113 -36.29 -2.91 19.19
C ALA A 113 -35.89 -1.74 20.11
N LEU A 114 -34.62 -1.34 20.13
CA LEU A 114 -34.17 -0.17 20.91
C LEU A 114 -34.78 1.14 20.41
N ILE A 115 -34.98 1.29 19.09
CA ILE A 115 -35.64 2.48 18.55
C ILE A 115 -37.13 2.49 18.88
N GLU A 116 -37.81 1.34 18.77
CA GLU A 116 -39.23 1.21 19.12
C GLU A 116 -39.45 1.62 20.58
N ILE A 117 -38.64 1.11 21.50
CA ILE A 117 -38.71 1.48 22.93
C ILE A 117 -38.42 2.96 23.14
N TYR A 118 -37.46 3.53 22.40
CA TYR A 118 -37.21 4.97 22.45
C TYR A 118 -38.44 5.78 22.01
N GLN A 119 -39.12 5.37 20.94
CA GLN A 119 -40.33 6.03 20.45
C GLN A 119 -41.50 5.92 21.43
N GLU A 120 -41.63 4.80 22.13
CA GLU A 120 -42.61 4.64 23.20
C GLU A 120 -42.32 5.55 24.41
N ALA A 121 -41.04 5.69 24.78
CA ALA A 121 -40.61 6.55 25.88
C ALA A 121 -40.73 8.05 25.53
N PHE A 122 -40.54 8.40 24.26
CA PHE A 122 -40.55 9.77 23.76
C PHE A 122 -41.50 9.92 22.54
N PRO A 123 -42.82 9.84 22.74
CA PRO A 123 -43.79 9.79 21.63
C PRO A 123 -43.86 11.09 20.81
N THR A 124 -43.41 12.20 21.38
CA THR A 124 -43.33 13.50 20.70
C THR A 124 -42.05 13.68 19.88
N PHE A 125 -41.06 12.79 20.05
CA PHE A 125 -39.78 12.88 19.35
C PHE A 125 -39.83 12.10 18.04
N LEU A 126 -39.66 12.82 16.92
CA LEU A 126 -39.62 12.19 15.60
C LEU A 126 -38.22 11.65 15.30
N VAL A 127 -38.07 10.32 15.30
CA VAL A 127 -36.84 9.65 14.89
C VAL A 127 -36.67 9.81 13.38
N ARG A 128 -35.56 10.43 12.97
CA ARG A 128 -35.26 10.68 11.55
C ARG A 128 -34.90 9.39 10.83
N ASP A 129 -35.29 9.27 9.56
CA ASP A 129 -34.91 8.16 8.66
C ASP A 129 -33.40 7.93 8.58
N SER A 130 -32.61 8.99 8.77
CA SER A 130 -31.15 8.92 8.79
C SER A 130 -30.60 8.03 9.92
N VAL A 131 -31.34 7.87 11.02
CA VAL A 131 -30.99 6.96 12.12
C VAL A 131 -31.12 5.51 11.65
N TYR A 132 -32.26 5.16 11.07
CA TYR A 132 -32.53 3.82 10.51
C TYR A 132 -31.56 3.48 9.37
N ALA A 133 -31.29 4.43 8.47
CA ALA A 133 -30.34 4.23 7.39
C ALA A 133 -28.92 3.91 7.92
N ARG A 134 -28.54 4.50 9.05
CA ARG A 134 -27.19 4.44 9.61
C ARG A 134 -26.91 3.20 10.47
N ILE A 135 -27.95 2.61 11.04
CA ILE A 135 -27.89 1.31 11.74
C ILE A 135 -28.44 0.16 10.89
N GLY A 136 -28.94 0.46 9.69
CA GLY A 136 -29.56 -0.52 8.82
C GLY A 136 -28.61 -1.64 8.38
N PRO A 137 -29.15 -2.79 7.91
CA PRO A 137 -28.38 -4.02 7.73
C PRO A 137 -27.17 -3.91 6.82
N LYS A 138 -27.27 -3.09 5.76
CA LYS A 138 -26.17 -2.84 4.81
C LYS A 138 -25.03 -2.04 5.45
N GLN A 139 -25.36 -1.02 6.25
CA GLN A 139 -24.36 -0.21 6.95
C GLN A 139 -23.72 -1.00 8.08
N ALA A 140 -24.51 -1.77 8.82
CA ALA A 140 -24.02 -2.66 9.86
C ALA A 140 -23.04 -3.71 9.29
N ALA A 141 -23.36 -4.34 8.15
CA ALA A 141 -22.45 -5.26 7.47
C ALA A 141 -21.15 -4.57 7.02
N ASN A 142 -21.25 -3.38 6.43
CA ASN A 142 -20.07 -2.64 5.99
C ASN A 142 -19.13 -2.31 7.15
N ARG A 143 -19.69 -1.81 8.26
CA ARG A 143 -18.92 -1.53 9.48
C ARG A 143 -18.34 -2.79 10.10
N LEU A 144 -19.09 -3.89 10.14
CA LEU A 144 -18.61 -5.17 10.67
C LEU A 144 -17.42 -5.69 9.86
N ARG A 145 -17.49 -5.63 8.52
CA ARG A 145 -16.36 -5.97 7.65
C ARG A 145 -15.15 -5.07 7.94
N HIS A 146 -15.36 -3.78 8.14
CA HIS A 146 -14.28 -2.85 8.46
C HIS A 146 -13.60 -3.20 9.79
N GLU A 147 -14.36 -3.48 10.86
CA GLU A 147 -13.79 -3.91 12.14
C GLU A 147 -13.03 -5.23 12.02
N LEU A 148 -13.58 -6.21 11.31
CA LEU A 148 -12.90 -7.49 11.07
C LEU A 148 -11.59 -7.32 10.32
N VAL A 149 -11.56 -6.53 9.24
CA VAL A 149 -10.33 -6.24 8.49
C VAL A 149 -9.30 -5.56 9.40
N LYS A 150 -9.73 -4.61 10.23
CA LYS A 150 -8.85 -3.92 11.18
C LYS A 150 -8.26 -4.90 12.21
N LEU A 151 -9.08 -5.79 12.76
CA LEU A 151 -8.64 -6.80 13.73
C LEU A 151 -7.68 -7.81 13.09
N VAL A 152 -7.95 -8.25 11.86
CA VAL A 152 -7.05 -9.12 11.09
C VAL A 152 -5.70 -8.42 10.85
N LYS A 153 -5.70 -7.15 10.44
CA LYS A 153 -4.46 -6.36 10.29
C LYS A 153 -3.70 -6.22 11.60
N ASN A 154 -4.39 -6.02 12.71
CA ASN A 154 -3.77 -5.90 14.04
C ASN A 154 -3.09 -7.19 14.51
N LYS A 155 -3.44 -8.36 13.96
CA LYS A 155 -2.75 -9.62 14.24
C LYS A 155 -1.35 -9.70 13.62
N ARG A 156 -1.00 -8.79 12.69
CA ARG A 156 0.33 -8.70 12.04
C ARG A 156 0.81 -10.06 11.53
N LEU A 157 -0.06 -10.78 10.81
CA LEU A 157 0.30 -12.07 10.24
C LEU A 157 1.17 -11.84 9.00
N ASP A 158 2.29 -12.55 8.91
CA ASP A 158 3.16 -12.56 7.72
C ASP A 158 2.53 -13.32 6.53
N ARG A 159 1.44 -14.05 6.80
CA ARG A 159 0.65 -14.83 5.84
C ARG A 159 -0.80 -14.36 5.74
N ALA A 160 -1.51 -14.82 4.71
CA ALA A 160 -2.96 -14.69 4.67
C ALA A 160 -3.60 -15.36 5.91
N PRO A 161 -4.64 -14.73 6.51
CA PRO A 161 -5.35 -15.32 7.63
C PRO A 161 -6.10 -16.57 7.17
N THR A 162 -6.27 -17.53 8.08
CA THR A 162 -7.17 -18.67 7.88
C THR A 162 -8.60 -18.28 8.21
N LEU A 163 -9.56 -19.02 7.65
CA LEU A 163 -10.97 -18.82 7.94
C LEU A 163 -11.29 -18.95 9.44
N GLY A 164 -10.65 -19.88 10.15
CA GLY A 164 -10.80 -20.04 11.61
C GLY A 164 -10.30 -18.84 12.40
N GLU A 165 -9.18 -18.22 11.98
CA GLU A 165 -8.65 -17.00 12.61
C GLU A 165 -9.60 -15.81 12.40
N VAL A 166 -10.19 -15.67 11.21
CA VAL A 166 -11.19 -14.62 10.94
C VAL A 166 -12.46 -14.85 11.76
N HIS A 167 -12.93 -16.10 11.87
CA HIS A 167 -14.10 -16.45 12.69
C HIS A 167 -13.88 -16.16 14.17
N ALA A 168 -12.69 -16.46 14.70
CA ALA A 168 -12.35 -16.18 16.10
C ALA A 168 -12.37 -14.68 16.44
N LEU A 169 -12.18 -13.80 15.45
CA LEU A 169 -12.25 -12.35 15.62
C LEU A 169 -13.68 -11.80 15.54
N LEU A 170 -14.65 -12.59 15.06
CA LEU A 170 -16.03 -12.16 14.88
C LEU A 170 -16.70 -11.66 16.17
N PRO A 171 -16.58 -12.33 17.33
CA PRO A 171 -17.16 -11.81 18.59
C PRO A 171 -16.60 -10.43 18.96
N GLY A 172 -15.29 -10.24 18.83
CA GLY A 172 -14.65 -8.95 19.09
C GLY A 172 -15.10 -7.86 18.12
N ALA A 173 -15.23 -8.18 16.83
CA ALA A 173 -15.75 -7.25 15.83
C ALA A 173 -17.21 -6.85 16.09
N LYS A 174 -18.05 -7.80 16.51
CA LYS A 174 -19.44 -7.53 16.89
C LYS A 174 -19.52 -6.63 18.12
N ALA A 175 -18.70 -6.86 19.14
CA ALA A 175 -18.64 -6.00 20.32
C ALA A 175 -18.23 -4.56 19.98
N LEU A 176 -17.25 -4.38 19.08
CA LEU A 176 -16.86 -3.06 18.58
C LEU A 176 -17.96 -2.38 17.77
N LEU A 177 -18.67 -3.14 16.93
CA LEU A 177 -19.83 -2.64 16.20
C LEU A 177 -20.95 -2.20 17.15
N GLU A 178 -21.21 -2.99 18.18
CA GLU A 178 -22.22 -2.72 19.21
C GLU A 178 -21.90 -1.40 19.93
N SER A 179 -20.70 -1.28 20.50
CA SER A 179 -20.24 -0.08 21.18
C SER A 179 -20.38 1.18 20.32
N ARG A 180 -19.93 1.13 19.05
CA ARG A 180 -20.06 2.29 18.14
C ARG A 180 -21.50 2.62 17.77
N THR A 181 -22.35 1.60 17.67
CA THR A 181 -23.77 1.79 17.34
C THR A 181 -24.51 2.42 18.52
N VAL A 182 -24.20 1.99 19.74
CA VAL A 182 -24.71 2.59 20.97
C VAL A 182 -24.24 4.05 21.12
N ASP A 183 -22.93 4.31 20.97
CA ASP A 183 -22.39 5.67 21.01
C ASP A 183 -23.09 6.61 19.99
N TYR A 184 -23.45 6.07 18.83
CA TYR A 184 -24.20 6.81 17.82
C TYR A 184 -25.64 7.07 18.26
N LEU A 185 -26.34 6.07 18.78
CA LEU A 185 -27.72 6.21 19.23
C LEU A 185 -27.83 7.19 20.39
N GLU A 186 -26.93 7.15 21.37
CA GLU A 186 -26.92 8.11 22.49
C GLU A 186 -26.78 9.56 22.02
N ARG A 187 -26.04 9.79 20.93
CA ARG A 187 -25.89 11.14 20.33
C ARG A 187 -27.08 11.52 19.46
N ALA A 188 -27.68 10.56 18.77
CA ALA A 188 -28.77 10.79 17.84
C ALA A 188 -30.15 10.90 18.53
N LEU A 189 -30.30 10.19 19.65
CA LEU A 189 -31.54 9.98 20.40
C LEU A 189 -31.28 10.30 21.89
N PRO A 190 -31.15 11.59 22.23
CA PRO A 190 -30.73 12.00 23.57
C PRO A 190 -31.80 11.70 24.63
N GLY A 191 -31.37 11.55 25.88
CA GLY A 191 -32.27 11.36 27.03
C GLY A 191 -32.69 9.92 27.28
N PHE A 192 -32.19 8.96 26.51
CA PHE A 192 -32.42 7.53 26.70
C PHE A 192 -31.11 6.81 27.02
N ASP A 193 -31.11 5.97 28.06
CA ASP A 193 -29.96 5.15 28.42
C ASP A 193 -29.94 3.86 27.60
N PHE A 194 -29.28 3.91 26.44
CA PHE A 194 -29.11 2.74 25.59
C PHE A 194 -28.18 1.69 26.23
N ARG A 195 -27.12 2.10 26.95
CA ARG A 195 -26.12 1.18 27.53
C ARG A 195 -26.67 0.35 28.67
N GLY A 196 -27.50 0.94 29.53
CA GLY A 196 -28.16 0.27 30.63
C GLY A 196 -29.33 -0.63 30.20
N HIS A 197 -29.71 -0.62 28.92
CA HIS A 197 -30.92 -1.29 28.48
C HIS A 197 -30.78 -2.83 28.51
N PRO A 198 -31.74 -3.58 29.07
CA PRO A 198 -31.68 -5.04 29.19
C PRO A 198 -31.48 -5.78 27.86
N ILE A 199 -31.91 -5.20 26.73
CA ILE A 199 -31.72 -5.75 25.38
C ILE A 199 -30.23 -5.90 25.01
N LEU A 200 -29.36 -5.04 25.56
CA LEU A 200 -27.91 -5.10 25.36
C LEU A 200 -27.20 -5.86 26.48
N SER A 201 -27.91 -6.24 27.54
CA SER A 201 -27.35 -7.08 28.59
C SER A 201 -27.17 -8.52 28.06
N PRO A 202 -26.00 -9.15 28.23
CA PRO A 202 -25.86 -10.56 27.94
C PRO A 202 -26.76 -11.32 28.90
N ASN A 203 -27.76 -12.03 28.39
CA ASN A 203 -28.74 -12.87 29.11
C ASN A 203 -28.33 -13.18 30.57
N LYS A 204 -28.94 -12.52 31.55
CA LYS A 204 -29.24 -13.22 32.80
C LYS A 204 -30.21 -14.32 32.40
N VAL A 205 -29.71 -15.55 32.33
CA VAL A 205 -30.55 -16.74 32.20
C VAL A 205 -31.67 -16.64 33.23
N PRO A 206 -32.95 -16.64 32.84
CA PRO A 206 -34.03 -16.78 33.81
C PRO A 206 -34.10 -18.26 34.19
N GLY A 207 -33.49 -18.61 35.31
CA GLY A 207 -33.65 -19.86 36.05
C GLY A 207 -33.19 -19.56 37.48
N THR A 208 -33.90 -19.91 38.54
CA THR A 208 -34.83 -21.03 38.75
C THR A 208 -35.60 -20.69 40.02
N LEU A 209 -36.92 -20.85 40.04
CA LEU A 209 -37.67 -21.13 41.27
C LEU A 209 -37.70 -22.64 41.45
#